data_AF-A0A1E7XAV9-F1
#
_entry.id   AF-A0A1E7XAV9-F1
#
_cell.length_a   1.000
_cell.length_b   1.000
_cell.length_c   1.000
_cell.angle_alpha   90.00
_cell.angle_beta   90.00
_cell.angle_gamma   90.00
#
_symmetry.space_group_name_H-M   'P 1'
#
loop_
_entity.id
_entity.type
_entity.pdbx_description
1 polymer ?
#
loop_
_entity_poly.entity_id
_entity_poly.type
_entity_poly.pdbx_seq_one_letter_code
_entity_poly.pdbx_strand_id
1 'polypeptide(L)'
;MTRKSPASHWPIKFWTGWFLFIMLLIVLSYEKGLLNVHATVLNTMSLETISTSIFTTLKILLVYLATSIIPIRWLYVIPTSFFISTFDLYFLQLIFNIFHGTLLITAVSAVLTITFIGIIYELSVINVQTVDNLKYQQFDHFISRWWHSLISTIKPKWKLLVILAISYVVVLSITKS
;
A
#
# COMPACT_ATOMS: atom_id res chain seq x y z
N MET A 1 39.28 28.23 22.13
CA MET A 1 38.68 27.80 20.85
C MET A 1 37.37 27.09 21.13
N THR A 2 36.25 27.77 20.93
CA THR A 2 34.90 27.23 21.17
C THR A 2 34.43 26.45 19.94
N ARG A 3 34.23 25.14 20.13
CA ARG A 3 33.72 24.22 19.13
C ARG A 3 32.26 24.62 18.83
N LYS A 4 32.00 25.25 17.69
CA LYS A 4 30.63 25.48 17.22
C LYS A 4 29.93 24.13 17.10
N SER A 5 28.92 23.88 17.94
CA SER A 5 28.04 22.73 17.76
C SER A 5 27.32 22.87 16.42
N PRO A 6 27.22 21.81 15.60
CA PRO A 6 26.42 21.89 14.38
C PRO A 6 24.96 22.12 14.78
N ALA A 7 24.48 23.34 14.56
CA ALA A 7 23.09 23.72 14.78
C ALA A 7 22.19 22.84 13.90
N SER A 8 21.48 21.94 14.58
CA SER A 8 20.16 21.40 14.25
C SER A 8 19.71 21.51 12.78
N HIS A 9 20.10 20.56 11.93
CA HIS A 9 19.34 20.20 10.72
C HIS A 9 18.10 19.32 11.03
N TRP A 10 17.86 19.06 12.32
CA TRP A 10 16.72 18.30 12.83
C TRP A 10 15.34 18.88 12.48
N PRO A 11 15.05 20.20 12.59
CA PRO A 11 13.72 20.70 12.31
C PRO A 11 13.37 20.60 10.82
N ILE A 12 14.31 20.84 9.91
CA ILE A 12 14.04 20.81 8.47
C ILE A 12 13.69 19.39 8.00
N LYS A 13 14.41 18.36 8.48
CA LYS A 13 14.09 16.95 8.17
C LYS A 13 12.77 16.49 8.79
N PHE A 14 12.40 17.05 9.93
CA PHE A 14 11.11 16.80 10.58
C PHE A 14 9.97 17.42 9.76
N TRP A 15 10.09 18.69 9.37
CA TRP A 15 9.06 19.42 8.61
C TRP A 15 8.85 18.86 7.20
N THR A 16 9.89 18.41 6.50
CA THR A 16 9.73 17.76 5.18
C THR A 16 9.02 16.41 5.27
N GLY A 17 9.28 15.63 6.33
CA GLY A 17 8.53 14.40 6.60
C GLY A 17 7.05 14.65 6.88
N TRP A 18 6.74 15.70 7.65
CA TRP A 18 5.35 16.11 7.92
C TRP A 18 4.64 16.68 6.70
N PHE A 19 5.34 17.42 5.84
CA PHE A 19 4.78 17.92 4.59
C PHE A 19 4.40 16.78 3.64
N LEU A 20 5.30 15.80 3.47
CA LEU A 20 5.02 14.58 2.68
C LEU A 20 3.86 13.78 3.28
N PHE A 21 3.79 13.71 4.61
CA PHE A 21 2.71 13.05 5.32
C PHE A 21 1.35 13.74 5.12
N ILE A 22 1.29 15.08 5.19
CA ILE A 22 0.06 15.85 4.95
C ILE A 22 -0.37 15.70 3.49
N MET A 23 0.57 15.79 2.53
CA MET A 23 0.26 15.53 1.12
C MET A 23 -0.27 14.11 0.91
N LEU A 24 0.31 13.12 1.57
CA LEU A 24 -0.18 11.75 1.55
C LEU A 24 -1.61 11.67 2.08
N LEU A 25 -1.92 12.30 3.22
CA LEU A 25 -3.27 12.32 3.78
C LEU A 25 -4.29 13.01 2.86
N ILE A 26 -3.90 14.08 2.17
CA ILE A 26 -4.74 14.75 1.17
C ILE A 26 -5.01 13.81 -0.01
N VAL A 27 -3.99 13.13 -0.53
CA VAL A 27 -4.13 12.15 -1.61
C VAL A 27 -5.02 11.00 -1.17
N LEU A 28 -4.78 10.43 0.02
CA LEU A 28 -5.62 9.37 0.58
C LEU A 28 -7.07 9.84 0.75
N SER A 29 -7.30 11.05 1.24
CA SER A 29 -8.66 11.58 1.42
C SER A 29 -9.37 11.81 0.09
N TYR A 30 -8.67 12.29 -0.93
CA TYR A 30 -9.19 12.41 -2.30
C TYR A 30 -9.49 11.03 -2.91
N GLU A 31 -8.63 10.05 -2.67
CA GLU A 31 -8.76 8.68 -3.17
C GLU A 31 -9.80 7.84 -2.42
N LYS A 32 -10.22 8.24 -1.22
CA LYS A 32 -11.27 7.53 -0.46
C LYS A 32 -12.61 7.48 -1.23
N GLY A 33 -12.84 8.41 -2.15
CA GLY A 33 -13.96 8.38 -3.09
C GLY A 33 -13.70 7.59 -4.39
N LEU A 34 -12.44 7.24 -4.69
CA LEU A 34 -12.00 6.51 -5.89
C LEU A 34 -11.78 5.02 -5.64
N LEU A 35 -11.48 4.61 -4.41
CA LEU A 35 -11.46 3.21 -3.98
C LEU A 35 -12.87 2.67 -3.71
N ASN A 36 -13.81 2.99 -4.60
CA ASN A 36 -15.12 2.36 -4.59
C ASN A 36 -14.95 0.87 -4.88
N VAL A 37 -15.68 0.08 -4.12
CA VAL A 37 -15.71 -1.38 -4.22
C VAL A 37 -16.13 -1.74 -5.64
N HIS A 38 -15.27 -2.46 -6.36
CA HIS A 38 -15.65 -2.99 -7.66
C HIS A 38 -16.83 -3.94 -7.46
N ALA A 39 -17.94 -3.65 -8.14
CA ALA A 39 -19.02 -4.62 -8.22
C ALA A 39 -18.45 -5.89 -8.85
N THR A 40 -18.66 -7.03 -8.20
CA THR A 40 -18.30 -8.37 -8.72
C THR A 40 -19.29 -8.79 -9.81
N VAL A 41 -19.57 -7.86 -10.72
CA VAL A 41 -20.21 -8.07 -11.99
C VAL A 41 -19.07 -8.26 -12.98
N LEU A 42 -19.09 -9.38 -13.71
CA LEU A 42 -18.09 -9.65 -14.72
C LEU A 42 -18.19 -8.59 -15.81
N ASN A 43 -17.07 -7.99 -16.16
CA ASN A 43 -16.96 -7.04 -17.25
C ASN A 43 -16.07 -7.64 -18.35
N THR A 44 -16.27 -7.18 -19.59
CA THR A 44 -15.33 -7.49 -20.66
C THR A 44 -14.02 -6.77 -20.40
N MET A 45 -12.92 -7.53 -20.40
CA MET A 45 -11.58 -6.98 -20.20
C MET A 45 -11.26 -6.02 -21.35
N SER A 46 -11.00 -4.76 -21.04
CA SER A 46 -10.56 -3.73 -22.00
C SER A 46 -9.21 -3.15 -21.57
N LEU A 47 -8.47 -2.57 -22.51
CA LEU A 47 -7.21 -1.87 -22.22
C LEU A 47 -7.38 -0.79 -21.14
N GLU A 48 -8.53 -0.12 -21.13
CA GLU A 48 -8.88 0.88 -20.12
C GLU A 48 -9.02 0.26 -18.73
N THR A 49 -9.77 -0.85 -18.59
CA THR A 49 -9.93 -1.55 -17.30
C THR A 49 -8.61 -2.11 -16.75
N ILE A 50 -7.74 -2.61 -17.63
CA ILE A 50 -6.40 -3.11 -17.26
C ILE A 50 -5.54 -1.97 -16.76
N SER A 51 -5.52 -0.85 -17.51
CA SER A 51 -4.79 0.35 -17.12
C SER A 51 -5.23 0.85 -15.75
N THR A 52 -6.53 1.02 -15.54
CA THR A 52 -7.11 1.43 -14.25
C THR A 52 -6.72 0.48 -13.11
N SER A 53 -6.77 -0.83 -13.36
CA SER A 53 -6.38 -1.85 -12.36
C SER A 53 -4.90 -1.77 -11.97
N ILE A 54 -4.02 -1.55 -12.95
CA ILE A 54 -2.60 -1.34 -12.72
C ILE A 54 -2.39 -0.06 -11.91
N PHE A 55 -3.03 1.05 -12.30
CA PHE A 55 -2.91 2.32 -11.57
C PHE A 55 -3.40 2.19 -10.12
N THR A 56 -4.53 1.54 -9.87
CA THR A 56 -5.04 1.27 -8.51
C THR A 56 -4.04 0.47 -7.69
N THR A 57 -3.45 -0.58 -8.27
CA THR A 57 -2.46 -1.41 -7.58
C THR A 57 -1.18 -0.62 -7.26
N LEU A 58 -0.70 0.19 -8.22
CA LEU A 58 0.45 1.07 -8.02
C LEU A 58 0.19 2.14 -6.96
N LYS A 59 -1.03 2.68 -6.86
CA LYS A 59 -1.41 3.64 -5.82
C LYS A 59 -1.25 3.02 -4.42
N ILE A 60 -1.73 1.79 -4.22
CA ILE A 60 -1.57 1.07 -2.94
C ILE A 60 -0.08 0.95 -2.59
N LEU A 61 0.75 0.52 -3.56
CA LEU A 61 2.19 0.40 -3.39
C LEU A 61 2.85 1.74 -3.03
N LEU A 62 2.49 2.82 -3.73
CA LEU A 62 3.04 4.16 -3.51
C LEU A 62 2.70 4.71 -2.12
N VAL A 63 1.50 4.43 -1.61
CA VAL A 63 1.08 4.84 -0.26
C VAL A 63 1.95 4.18 0.81
N TYR A 64 2.22 2.87 0.68
CA TYR A 64 3.13 2.17 1.59
C TYR A 64 4.58 2.61 1.42
N LEU A 65 5.00 2.90 0.19
CA LEU A 65 6.33 3.45 -0.09
C LEU A 65 6.53 4.81 0.60
N ALA A 66 5.58 5.73 0.45
CA ALA A 66 5.63 7.06 1.05
C ALA A 66 5.67 7.02 2.58
N THR A 67 4.92 6.13 3.19
CA THR A 67 4.90 5.97 4.66
C THR A 67 6.18 5.31 5.18
N SER A 68 6.80 4.41 4.41
CA SER A 68 8.09 3.79 4.77
C SER A 68 9.26 4.76 4.81
N ILE A 69 9.15 5.89 4.10
CA ILE A 69 10.14 6.97 4.14
C ILE A 69 10.10 7.68 5.49
N ILE A 70 8.97 7.69 6.20
CA ILE A 70 8.85 8.44 7.45
C ILE A 70 9.32 7.55 8.61
N PRO A 71 10.41 7.90 9.32
CA PRO A 71 11.03 7.03 10.32
C PRO A 71 10.28 7.04 11.67
N ILE A 72 8.94 7.01 11.63
CA ILE A 72 8.06 7.03 12.80
C ILE A 72 7.26 5.73 12.79
N ARG A 73 7.51 4.87 13.79
CA ARG A 73 6.85 3.55 13.89
C ARG A 73 5.34 3.65 13.78
N TRP A 74 4.68 4.58 14.47
CA TRP A 74 3.21 4.63 14.47
C TRP A 74 2.57 4.98 13.12
N LEU A 75 3.33 5.50 12.15
CA LEU A 75 2.78 5.91 10.86
C LEU A 75 2.52 4.75 9.89
N TYR A 76 3.06 3.53 10.13
CA TYR A 76 2.69 2.36 9.31
C TYR A 76 1.22 1.99 9.47
N VAL A 77 0.59 2.37 10.59
CA VAL A 77 -0.82 2.04 10.88
C VAL A 77 -1.76 2.78 9.93
N ILE A 78 -1.38 3.96 9.47
CA ILE A 78 -2.22 4.85 8.67
C ILE A 78 -2.62 4.25 7.32
N PRO A 79 -1.69 3.76 6.48
CA PRO A 79 -2.06 3.14 5.22
C PRO A 79 -2.90 1.87 5.48
N THR A 80 -2.57 1.08 6.49
CA THR A 80 -3.35 -0.11 6.87
C THR A 80 -4.78 0.26 7.29
N SER A 81 -4.96 1.23 8.18
CA SER A 81 -6.26 1.74 8.62
C SER A 81 -7.05 2.42 7.50
N PHE A 82 -6.38 2.96 6.50
CA PHE A 82 -7.05 3.52 5.34
C PHE A 82 -7.62 2.41 4.44
N PHE A 83 -6.81 1.39 4.14
CA PHE A 83 -7.23 0.29 3.27
C PHE A 83 -8.13 -0.75 3.97
N ILE A 84 -8.18 -0.77 5.31
CA ILE A 84 -9.04 -1.71 6.04
C ILE A 84 -10.52 -1.49 5.71
N SER A 85 -10.96 -0.25 5.49
CA SER A 85 -12.34 0.05 5.11
C SER A 85 -12.69 -0.55 3.74
N THR A 86 -11.75 -0.53 2.79
CA THR A 86 -11.93 -1.19 1.49
C THR A 86 -11.96 -2.72 1.65
N PHE A 87 -11.15 -3.27 2.56
CA PHE A 87 -11.17 -4.69 2.88
C PHE A 87 -12.51 -5.12 3.48
N ASP A 88 -13.04 -4.36 4.46
CA ASP A 88 -14.32 -4.65 5.10
C ASP A 88 -15.45 -4.74 4.07
N LEU A 89 -15.42 -3.88 3.06
CA LEU A 89 -16.39 -3.89 1.98
C LEU A 89 -16.21 -5.08 1.03
N TYR A 90 -14.98 -5.44 0.63
CA TYR A 90 -14.74 -6.66 -0.15
C TYR A 90 -15.14 -7.91 0.63
N PHE A 91 -14.89 -7.94 1.93
CA PHE A 91 -15.29 -9.03 2.80
C PHE A 91 -16.81 -9.15 2.92
N LEU A 92 -17.52 -8.03 3.11
CA LEU A 92 -18.97 -8.00 3.13
C LEU A 92 -19.58 -8.44 1.78
N GLN A 93 -18.97 -8.02 0.67
CA GLN A 93 -19.35 -8.47 -0.66
C GLN A 93 -19.12 -9.98 -0.86
N LEU A 94 -18.01 -10.51 -0.37
CA LEU A 94 -17.74 -11.95 -0.37
C LEU A 94 -18.82 -12.71 0.41
N ILE A 95 -19.18 -12.24 1.60
CA ILE A 95 -20.26 -12.83 2.40
C ILE A 95 -21.56 -12.82 1.60
N PHE A 96 -21.93 -11.69 1.00
CA PHE A 96 -23.16 -11.60 0.20
C PHE A 96 -23.15 -12.58 -0.98
N ASN A 97 -22.02 -12.68 -1.69
CA ASN A 97 -21.84 -13.60 -2.81
C ASN A 97 -21.89 -15.07 -2.39
N ILE A 98 -21.40 -15.43 -1.20
CA ILE A 98 -21.52 -16.79 -0.67
C ILE A 98 -23.00 -17.19 -0.51
N PHE A 99 -23.85 -16.26 -0.09
CA PHE A 99 -25.28 -16.55 0.13
C PHE A 99 -26.15 -16.43 -1.13
N HIS A 100 -25.82 -15.52 -2.05
CA HIS A 100 -26.71 -15.15 -3.17
C HIS A 100 -26.04 -15.20 -4.56
N GLY A 101 -24.71 -15.34 -4.62
CA GLY A 101 -23.93 -15.29 -5.85
C GLY A 101 -23.81 -16.66 -6.53
N THR A 102 -23.32 -16.65 -7.77
CA THR A 102 -22.90 -17.89 -8.44
C THR A 102 -21.56 -18.35 -7.89
N LEU A 103 -21.23 -19.64 -8.07
CA LEU A 103 -19.94 -20.20 -7.65
C LEU A 103 -18.76 -19.43 -8.26
N LEU A 104 -18.87 -19.03 -9.53
CA LEU A 104 -17.84 -18.27 -10.23
C LEU A 104 -17.68 -16.85 -9.65
N ILE A 105 -18.77 -16.14 -9.40
CA ILE A 105 -18.73 -14.79 -8.78
C ILE A 105 -18.13 -14.86 -7.37
N THR A 106 -18.52 -15.88 -6.60
CA THR A 106 -17.99 -16.11 -5.25
C THR A 106 -16.50 -16.40 -5.28
N ALA A 107 -16.03 -17.24 -6.20
CA ALA A 107 -14.61 -17.52 -6.38
C ALA A 107 -13.82 -16.26 -6.76
N VAL A 108 -14.32 -15.47 -7.70
CA VAL A 108 -13.70 -14.18 -8.10
C VAL A 108 -13.63 -13.22 -6.91
N SER A 109 -14.72 -13.08 -6.15
CA SER A 109 -14.79 -12.24 -4.95
C SER A 109 -13.83 -12.72 -3.84
N ALA A 110 -13.67 -14.03 -3.69
CA ALA A 110 -12.73 -14.61 -2.73
C ALA A 110 -11.28 -14.30 -3.12
N VAL A 111 -10.91 -14.49 -4.39
CA VAL A 111 -9.56 -14.17 -4.88
C VAL A 111 -9.30 -12.67 -4.75
N LEU A 112 -10.27 -11.80 -5.09
CA LEU A 112 -10.14 -10.35 -4.91
C LEU A 112 -9.83 -10.00 -3.45
N THR A 113 -10.61 -10.56 -2.51
CA THR A 113 -10.47 -10.28 -1.08
C THR A 113 -9.12 -10.79 -0.54
N ILE A 114 -8.74 -12.02 -0.89
CA ILE A 114 -7.49 -12.66 -0.44
C ILE A 114 -6.27 -11.93 -1.00
N THR A 115 -6.29 -11.56 -2.28
CA THR A 115 -5.17 -10.85 -2.91
C THR A 115 -5.03 -9.45 -2.33
N PHE A 116 -6.13 -8.73 -2.12
CA PHE A 116 -6.12 -7.41 -1.50
C PHE A 116 -5.56 -7.43 -0.07
N ILE A 117 -6.07 -8.31 0.81
CA ILE A 117 -5.57 -8.40 2.19
C ILE A 117 -4.13 -8.90 2.23
N GLY A 118 -3.75 -9.82 1.34
CA GLY A 118 -2.38 -10.30 1.20
C GLY A 118 -1.41 -9.17 0.84
N ILE A 119 -1.77 -8.30 -0.11
CA ILE A 119 -0.97 -7.11 -0.49
C ILE A 119 -0.82 -6.18 0.73
N ILE A 120 -1.92 -5.84 1.39
CA ILE A 120 -1.92 -4.97 2.57
C ILE A 120 -1.01 -5.54 3.67
N TYR A 121 -1.15 -6.83 3.97
CA TYR A 121 -0.35 -7.50 4.99
C TYR A 121 1.14 -7.47 4.65
N GLU A 122 1.52 -7.91 3.46
CA GLU A 122 2.92 -7.95 3.03
C GLU A 122 3.55 -6.56 3.01
N LEU A 123 2.84 -5.55 2.50
CA LEU A 123 3.30 -4.17 2.50
C LEU A 123 3.39 -3.58 3.90
N SER A 124 2.47 -3.92 4.81
CA SER A 124 2.54 -3.51 6.21
C SER A 124 3.79 -4.07 6.89
N VAL A 125 4.08 -5.35 6.68
CA VAL A 125 5.31 -5.99 7.21
C VAL A 125 6.55 -5.34 6.63
N ILE A 126 6.58 -5.10 5.32
CA ILE A 126 7.72 -4.43 4.65
C ILE A 126 7.93 -3.03 5.21
N ASN A 127 6.84 -2.28 5.42
CA ASN A 127 6.89 -0.93 5.94
C ASN A 127 7.49 -0.90 7.36
N VAL A 128 6.96 -1.74 8.26
CA VAL A 128 7.48 -1.88 9.65
C VAL A 128 8.96 -2.23 9.66
N GLN A 129 9.35 -3.25 8.90
CA GLN A 129 10.75 -3.71 8.83
C GLN A 129 11.66 -2.65 8.21
N THR A 130 11.19 -1.91 7.20
CA THR A 130 11.96 -0.82 6.59
C THR A 130 12.22 0.31 7.59
N VAL A 131 11.19 0.70 8.36
CA VAL A 131 11.29 1.73 9.41
C VAL A 131 12.16 1.28 10.58
N ASP A 132 12.11 -0.01 10.94
CA ASP A 132 12.96 -0.56 11.99
C ASP A 132 14.43 -0.62 11.57
N ASN A 133 14.73 -1.12 10.38
CA ASN A 133 16.08 -1.18 9.84
C ASN A 133 16.70 0.22 9.64
N LEU A 134 15.88 1.23 9.35
CA LEU A 134 16.31 2.64 9.26
C LEU A 134 16.92 3.17 10.56
N LYS A 135 16.56 2.62 11.73
CA LYS A 135 17.12 3.02 13.03
C LYS A 135 18.54 2.50 13.26
N TYR A 136 18.89 1.36 12.67
CA TYR A 136 20.13 0.65 12.97
C TYR A 136 21.20 0.82 11.88
N GLN A 137 20.84 1.26 10.69
CA GLN A 137 21.78 1.42 9.58
C GLN A 137 22.60 2.73 9.67
N GLN A 138 23.93 2.60 9.62
CA GLN A 138 24.89 3.71 9.65
C GLN A 138 25.35 4.12 8.24
N PHE A 139 24.46 4.62 7.39
CA PHE A 139 24.88 5.35 6.18
C PHE A 139 24.70 6.86 6.34
N ASP A 140 25.56 7.62 5.66
CA ASP A 140 25.63 9.09 5.75
C ASP A 140 24.38 9.80 5.20
N HIS A 141 23.72 9.20 4.19
CA HIS A 141 22.56 9.78 3.52
C HIS A 141 21.26 9.04 3.84
N PHE A 142 20.25 9.79 4.28
CA PHE A 142 18.94 9.25 4.68
C PHE A 142 18.26 8.45 3.56
N ILE A 143 18.23 8.96 2.33
CA ILE A 143 17.61 8.29 1.18
C ILE A 143 18.34 6.98 0.86
N SER A 144 19.67 6.96 0.95
CA SER A 144 20.46 5.74 0.72
C SER A 144 20.17 4.66 1.77
N ARG A 145 20.04 5.06 3.05
CA ARG A 145 19.59 4.15 4.13
C ARG A 145 18.20 3.58 3.86
N TRP A 146 17.26 4.46 3.55
CA TRP A 146 15.88 4.06 3.28
C TRP A 146 15.81 3.08 2.11
N TRP A 147 16.51 3.38 1.01
CA TRP A 147 16.53 2.52 -0.17
C TRP A 147 17.15 1.14 0.11
N HIS A 148 18.30 1.09 0.81
CA HIS A 148 18.91 -0.18 1.21
C HIS A 148 18.01 -0.99 2.14
N SER A 149 17.40 -0.32 3.12
CA SER A 149 16.45 -0.91 4.05
C SER A 149 15.21 -1.48 3.33
N LEU A 150 14.67 -0.73 2.37
CA LEU A 150 13.52 -1.13 1.58
C LEU A 150 13.86 -2.36 0.72
N ILE A 151 14.98 -2.34 -0.02
CA ILE A 151 15.39 -3.47 -0.87
C ILE A 151 15.64 -4.72 -0.05
N SER A 152 16.37 -4.62 1.07
CA SER A 152 16.67 -5.78 1.90
C SER A 152 15.40 -6.44 2.44
N THR A 153 14.35 -5.65 2.66
CA THR A 153 13.05 -6.08 3.16
C THR A 153 12.13 -6.63 2.07
N ILE A 154 12.15 -6.04 0.86
CA ILE A 154 11.35 -6.50 -0.29
C ILE A 154 11.94 -7.79 -0.90
N LYS A 155 13.27 -7.93 -0.95
CA LYS A 155 13.95 -9.06 -1.60
C LYS A 155 13.52 -10.46 -1.12
N PRO A 156 13.18 -10.73 0.16
CA PRO A 156 12.62 -12.03 0.52
C PRO A 156 11.14 -12.21 0.10
N LYS A 157 10.40 -11.12 -0.10
CA LYS A 157 8.94 -11.12 -0.29
C LYS A 157 8.48 -10.82 -1.72
N TRP A 158 9.39 -10.41 -2.61
CA TRP A 158 9.05 -9.90 -3.95
C TRP A 158 8.23 -10.89 -4.79
N LYS A 159 8.54 -12.20 -4.74
CA LYS A 159 7.81 -13.21 -5.51
C LYS A 159 6.34 -13.25 -5.10
N LEU A 160 6.08 -13.28 -3.79
CA LEU A 160 4.74 -13.30 -3.24
C LEU A 160 4.00 -12.00 -3.57
N LEU A 161 4.64 -10.85 -3.39
CA LEU A 161 4.07 -9.54 -3.75
C LEU A 161 3.71 -9.45 -5.23
N VAL A 162 4.57 -9.93 -6.13
CA VAL A 162 4.31 -9.92 -7.57
C VAL A 162 3.13 -10.83 -7.92
N ILE A 163 3.06 -12.03 -7.33
CA ILE A 163 1.92 -12.94 -7.54
C ILE A 163 0.63 -12.28 -7.07
N LEU A 164 0.61 -11.75 -5.85
CA LEU A 164 -0.57 -11.08 -5.29
C LEU A 164 -0.99 -9.87 -6.13
N ALA A 165 -0.03 -9.04 -6.56
CA ALA A 165 -0.30 -7.86 -7.38
C ALA A 165 -0.84 -8.23 -8.76
N ILE A 166 -0.25 -9.22 -9.45
CA ILE A 166 -0.74 -9.70 -10.75
C ILE A 166 -2.14 -10.28 -10.60
N SER A 167 -2.37 -11.14 -9.60
CA SER A 167 -3.70 -11.71 -9.34
C SER A 167 -4.72 -10.62 -9.04
N TYR A 168 -4.38 -9.63 -8.24
CA TYR A 168 -5.26 -8.50 -7.94
C TYR A 168 -5.59 -7.68 -9.20
N VAL A 169 -4.60 -7.35 -10.03
CA VAL A 169 -4.81 -6.62 -11.29
C VAL A 169 -5.71 -7.40 -12.24
N VAL A 170 -5.46 -8.70 -12.41
CA VAL A 170 -6.27 -9.55 -13.29
C VAL A 170 -7.72 -9.58 -12.82
N VAL A 171 -7.93 -9.80 -11.52
CA VAL A 171 -9.28 -9.86 -10.95
C VAL A 171 -9.99 -8.51 -11.04
N LEU A 172 -9.32 -7.40 -10.73
CA LEU A 172 -9.87 -6.05 -10.92
C LEU A 172 -10.28 -5.81 -12.37
N SER A 173 -9.46 -6.22 -13.33
CA SER A 173 -9.70 -5.98 -14.76
C SER A 173 -10.90 -6.74 -15.32
N ILE A 174 -11.31 -7.84 -14.68
CA ILE A 174 -12.49 -8.63 -15.07
C ILE A 174 -13.72 -8.30 -14.23
N THR A 175 -13.58 -7.49 -13.19
CA THR A 175 -14.70 -6.98 -12.37
C THR A 175 -15.05 -5.56 -12.77
N LYS A 176 -16.33 -5.21 -12.67
CA LYS A 176 -16.80 -3.87 -13.01
C LYS A 176 -16.47 -2.88 -11.89
N SER A 177 -15.74 -1.82 -12.22
CA SER A 177 -15.54 -0.66 -11.34
C SER A 177 -16.82 0.17 -11.18
#